data_AF-A0A1Q8CL28-F1
#
_entry.id   AF-A0A1Q8CL28-F1
#
_cell.length_a   1.000
_cell.length_b   1.000
_cell.length_c   1.000
_cell.angle_alpha   90.00
_cell.angle_beta   90.00
_cell.angle_gamma   90.00
#
_symmetry.space_group_name_H-M   'P 1'
#
loop_
_entity.id
_entity.type
_entity.pdbx_description
1 polymer ?
#
loop_
_entity_poly.entity_id
_entity_poly.type
_entity_poly.pdbx_seq_one_letter_code
_entity_poly.pdbx_strand_id
1 'polypeptide(L)'
;MRNRVLAAAATFAMTAAAVLTFTAPAGAEVTVKPKPVPAAQAPDTPTPRHCSGHTPHNDIDQRGYARLVTGDNVNQRRYPHTGCVSDGQAQRTHSIDYHCWRDGDAVTRNGVTYYTWTYLRNDTTEVQGWVSDAYLASNPNGTTGSTVHCDD
;
A
#
# COMPACT_ATOMS: atom_id res chain seq x y z
N MET A 1 37.80 -44.57 -2.21
CA MET A 1 37.62 -44.58 -3.68
C MET A 1 37.03 -43.23 -4.07
N ARG A 2 37.76 -42.47 -4.89
CA ARG A 2 37.38 -41.13 -5.37
C ARG A 2 36.56 -41.32 -6.66
N ASN A 3 35.37 -40.73 -6.76
CA ASN A 3 34.75 -40.43 -8.06
C ASN A 3 34.38 -38.94 -8.09
N ARG A 4 35.11 -38.19 -8.90
CA ARG A 4 34.80 -36.83 -9.37
C ARG A 4 33.91 -36.93 -10.62
N VAL A 5 33.55 -35.76 -11.18
CA VAL A 5 33.08 -35.46 -12.56
C VAL A 5 31.61 -35.02 -12.57
N LEU A 6 31.17 -33.90 -13.14
CA LEU A 6 31.75 -32.72 -13.80
C LEU A 6 30.67 -31.61 -13.76
N ALA A 7 31.09 -30.35 -13.59
CA ALA A 7 30.23 -29.18 -13.74
C ALA A 7 30.01 -28.87 -15.23
N ALA A 8 28.76 -28.58 -15.63
CA ALA A 8 28.44 -28.08 -16.96
C ALA A 8 28.41 -26.54 -16.94
N ALA A 9 29.38 -25.92 -17.59
CA ALA A 9 29.43 -24.48 -17.83
C ALA A 9 28.64 -24.16 -19.11
N ALA A 10 27.61 -23.32 -19.00
CA ALA A 10 26.89 -22.78 -20.14
C ALA A 10 27.49 -21.42 -20.52
N THR A 11 28.19 -21.40 -21.64
CA THR A 11 28.75 -20.23 -22.31
C THR A 11 27.64 -19.38 -22.94
N PHE A 12 27.45 -18.15 -22.47
CA PHE A 12 26.69 -17.13 -23.21
C PHE A 12 27.67 -16.20 -23.95
N ALA A 13 27.52 -16.13 -25.26
CA ALA A 13 28.35 -15.36 -26.17
C ALA A 13 28.18 -13.85 -25.95
N MET A 14 29.30 -13.14 -25.77
CA MET A 14 29.36 -11.68 -25.78
C MET A 14 29.25 -11.16 -27.22
N THR A 15 28.15 -10.51 -27.55
CA THR A 15 28.06 -9.65 -28.74
C THR A 15 28.81 -8.35 -28.49
N ALA A 16 29.92 -8.16 -29.20
CA ALA A 16 30.69 -6.93 -29.25
C ALA A 16 29.94 -5.85 -30.03
N ALA A 17 29.57 -4.75 -29.38
CA ALA A 17 29.10 -3.54 -30.03
C ALA A 17 30.28 -2.54 -30.12
N ALA A 18 30.58 -2.11 -31.35
CA ALA A 18 31.66 -1.18 -31.65
C ALA A 18 31.42 0.21 -31.01
N VAL A 19 32.42 0.72 -30.31
CA VAL A 19 32.42 2.06 -29.70
C VAL A 19 32.94 3.07 -30.72
N LEU A 20 32.09 3.98 -31.17
CA LEU A 20 32.46 5.18 -31.92
C LEU A 20 32.78 6.30 -30.91
N THR A 21 34.04 6.67 -30.78
CA THR A 21 34.46 7.82 -29.97
C THR A 21 34.35 9.10 -30.78
N PHE A 22 33.37 9.94 -30.45
CA PHE A 22 33.24 11.30 -30.96
C PHE A 22 33.88 12.27 -29.95
N THR A 23 34.99 12.91 -30.30
CA THR A 23 35.59 14.00 -29.52
C THR A 23 34.97 15.33 -29.91
N ALA A 24 34.03 15.84 -29.10
CA ALA A 24 33.48 17.18 -29.25
C ALA A 24 34.34 18.20 -28.46
N PRO A 25 34.58 19.42 -28.99
CA PRO A 25 35.31 20.46 -28.28
C PRO A 25 34.45 21.06 -27.15
N ALA A 26 35.12 21.43 -26.06
CA ALA A 26 34.52 22.09 -24.90
C ALA A 26 33.91 23.45 -25.30
N GLY A 27 32.60 23.46 -25.53
CA GLY A 27 31.76 24.67 -25.53
C GLY A 27 31.21 24.91 -24.14
N ALA A 28 31.29 26.14 -23.65
CA ALA A 28 30.77 26.55 -22.35
C ALA A 28 29.27 26.20 -22.21
N GLU A 29 28.94 25.40 -21.20
CA GLU A 29 27.58 25.02 -20.88
C GLU A 29 26.89 26.18 -20.14
N VAL A 30 25.99 26.88 -20.83
CA VAL A 30 25.11 27.87 -20.21
C VAL A 30 24.06 27.09 -19.42
N THR A 31 24.26 26.96 -18.11
CA THR A 31 23.27 26.40 -17.19
C THR A 31 22.05 27.31 -17.13
N VAL A 32 21.08 27.07 -18.03
CA VAL A 32 19.72 27.61 -17.87
C VAL A 32 19.03 26.75 -16.82
N LYS A 33 18.92 27.25 -15.58
CA LYS A 33 18.08 26.63 -14.55
C LYS A 33 16.65 26.51 -15.11
N PRO A 34 16.08 25.31 -15.31
CA PRO A 34 14.72 25.19 -15.81
C PRO A 34 13.77 25.90 -14.84
N LYS A 35 12.96 26.82 -15.37
CA LYS A 35 11.83 27.38 -14.62
C LYS A 35 10.94 26.21 -14.19
N PRO A 36 10.53 26.10 -12.91
CA PRO A 36 9.58 25.07 -12.49
C PRO A 36 8.34 25.17 -13.38
N VAL A 37 8.09 24.16 -14.20
CA VAL A 37 6.82 24.02 -14.90
C VAL A 37 5.84 23.52 -13.84
N PRO A 38 4.70 24.20 -13.61
CA PRO A 38 3.66 23.67 -12.75
C PRO A 38 3.30 22.26 -13.25
N ALA A 39 3.37 21.26 -12.38
CA ALA A 39 2.87 19.93 -12.69
C ALA A 39 1.40 20.08 -13.10
N ALA A 40 1.07 19.70 -14.34
CA ALA A 40 -0.31 19.67 -14.78
C ALA A 40 -1.08 18.72 -13.86
N GLN A 41 -2.02 19.26 -13.09
CA GLN A 41 -2.94 18.47 -12.29
C GLN A 41 -3.75 17.60 -13.25
N ALA A 42 -3.65 16.27 -13.09
CA ALA A 42 -4.50 15.35 -13.83
C ALA A 42 -5.98 15.70 -13.57
N PRO A 43 -6.87 15.53 -14.56
CA PRO A 43 -8.29 15.82 -14.37
C PRO A 43 -8.83 15.01 -13.19
N ASP A 44 -9.50 15.70 -12.26
CA ASP A 44 -10.19 15.10 -11.12
C ASP A 44 -11.25 14.14 -11.66
N THR A 45 -10.94 12.84 -11.65
CA THR A 45 -11.95 11.82 -11.95
C THR A 45 -12.99 11.90 -10.84
N PRO A 46 -14.29 12.11 -11.14
CA PRO A 46 -15.30 12.22 -10.10
C PRO A 46 -15.28 10.95 -9.25
N THR A 47 -14.98 11.12 -7.96
CA THR A 47 -14.98 10.01 -7.00
C THR A 47 -16.38 9.40 -7.00
N PRO A 48 -16.51 8.07 -7.09
CA PRO A 48 -17.82 7.42 -7.01
C PRO A 48 -18.58 7.91 -5.77
N ARG A 49 -19.91 8.05 -5.86
CA ARG A 49 -20.73 8.61 -4.78
C ARG A 49 -20.61 7.82 -3.46
N HIS A 50 -20.31 6.53 -3.53
CA HIS A 50 -20.01 5.66 -2.39
C HIS A 50 -18.65 5.94 -1.71
N CYS A 51 -17.82 6.79 -2.32
CA CYS A 51 -16.55 7.27 -1.79
C CYS A 51 -16.60 8.75 -1.36
N SER A 52 -17.80 9.31 -1.10
CA SER A 52 -18.00 10.73 -0.78
C SER A 52 -18.74 10.96 0.53
N GLY A 53 -18.28 11.94 1.33
CA GLY A 53 -18.82 12.29 2.67
C GLY A 53 -18.05 11.77 3.90
N HIS A 54 -16.71 11.63 3.82
CA HIS A 54 -15.95 10.86 4.82
C HIS A 54 -15.78 11.69 6.08
N THR A 55 -16.33 11.20 7.18
CA THR A 55 -16.07 11.76 8.51
C THR A 55 -15.12 10.82 9.24
N PRO A 56 -14.01 11.33 9.81
CA PRO A 56 -13.19 10.53 10.70
C PRO A 56 -14.04 9.93 11.82
N HIS A 57 -13.84 8.65 12.12
CA HIS A 57 -14.52 8.00 13.24
C HIS A 57 -13.67 8.06 14.50
N ASN A 58 -14.31 8.31 15.64
CA ASN A 58 -13.66 8.30 16.95
C ASN A 58 -13.25 6.87 17.33
N ASP A 59 -12.19 6.75 18.14
CA ASP A 59 -11.85 5.47 18.77
C ASP A 59 -12.92 5.13 19.83
N ILE A 60 -13.79 4.19 19.47
CA ILE A 60 -14.86 3.66 20.34
C ILE A 60 -14.63 2.20 20.70
N ASP A 61 -13.72 1.50 20.02
CA ASP A 61 -13.32 0.13 20.34
C ASP A 61 -12.40 0.10 21.58
N GLN A 62 -11.65 1.18 21.85
CA GLN A 62 -10.75 1.34 23.00
C GLN A 62 -9.72 0.19 23.16
N ARG A 63 -9.57 -0.62 22.11
CA ARG A 63 -8.62 -1.72 22.05
C ARG A 63 -7.29 -1.13 21.64
N GLY A 64 -6.53 -0.68 22.64
CA GLY A 64 -5.21 -0.11 22.42
C GLY A 64 -4.36 -0.99 21.47
N TYR A 65 -3.63 -0.33 20.57
CA TYR A 65 -2.65 -0.85 19.61
C TYR A 65 -2.71 -2.36 19.33
N ALA A 66 -3.55 -2.74 18.36
CA ALA A 66 -3.56 -4.09 17.81
C ALA A 66 -2.41 -4.24 16.79
N ARG A 67 -1.38 -4.98 17.18
CA ARG A 67 -0.43 -5.59 16.24
C ARG A 67 -1.18 -6.71 15.50
N LEU A 68 -1.31 -6.82 14.17
CA LEU A 68 -0.67 -6.18 13.02
C LEU A 68 -1.60 -6.33 11.81
N VAL A 69 -1.42 -5.46 10.83
CA VAL A 69 -1.76 -5.80 9.45
C VAL A 69 -0.96 -7.04 9.03
N THR A 70 -1.61 -8.01 8.40
CA THR A 70 -1.04 -9.32 8.02
C THR A 70 -0.32 -9.30 6.66
N GLY A 71 -0.09 -8.12 6.11
CA GLY A 71 0.51 -7.88 4.80
C GLY A 71 1.25 -6.56 4.75
N ASP A 72 1.98 -6.36 3.66
CA ASP A 72 2.68 -5.12 3.34
C ASP A 72 1.94 -4.38 2.22
N ASN A 73 2.07 -3.05 2.20
CA ASN A 73 1.36 -2.15 1.29
C ASN A 73 -0.17 -2.32 1.32
N VAL A 74 -0.74 -2.52 2.51
CA VAL A 74 -2.19 -2.65 2.66
C VAL A 74 -2.83 -1.28 2.63
N ASN A 75 -3.71 -1.07 1.66
CA ASN A 75 -4.36 0.22 1.44
C ASN A 75 -5.25 0.61 2.62
N GLN A 76 -4.98 1.79 3.19
CA GLN A 76 -5.87 2.50 4.10
C GLN A 76 -6.73 3.42 3.24
N ARG A 77 -7.99 3.05 3.04
CA ARG A 77 -8.88 3.69 2.07
C ARG A 77 -9.76 4.73 2.72
N ARG A 78 -10.18 5.72 1.94
CA ARG A 78 -11.12 6.75 2.40
C ARG A 78 -12.48 6.19 2.80
N TYR A 79 -12.83 4.99 2.32
CA TYR A 79 -14.12 4.34 2.52
C TYR A 79 -13.98 2.82 2.48
N PRO A 80 -14.94 2.06 3.03
CA PRO A 80 -14.92 0.60 3.06
C PRO A 80 -15.28 -0.02 1.69
N HIS A 81 -14.73 0.53 0.61
CA HIS A 81 -14.90 0.04 -0.74
C HIS A 81 -13.54 -0.05 -1.44
N THR A 82 -13.35 -1.13 -2.20
CA THR A 82 -12.11 -1.42 -2.94
C THR A 82 -11.82 -0.41 -4.05
N GLY A 83 -12.85 0.28 -4.55
CA GLY A 83 -12.73 1.34 -5.56
C GLY A 83 -12.37 2.71 -5.02
N CYS A 84 -12.45 2.93 -3.70
CA CYS A 84 -12.16 4.25 -3.12
C CYS A 84 -10.67 4.51 -2.98
N VAL A 85 -10.29 5.79 -3.08
CA VAL A 85 -8.91 6.27 -2.97
C VAL A 85 -8.24 5.75 -1.70
N SER A 86 -6.97 5.36 -1.84
CA SER A 86 -6.12 5.05 -0.69
C SER A 86 -5.53 6.34 -0.14
N ASP A 87 -5.83 6.67 1.10
CA ASP A 87 -5.26 7.82 1.81
C ASP A 87 -3.85 7.51 2.34
N GLY A 88 -3.51 6.23 2.46
CA GLY A 88 -2.14 5.77 2.70
C GLY A 88 -2.05 4.25 2.71
N GLN A 89 -0.96 3.72 3.27
CA GLN A 89 -0.71 2.28 3.35
C GLN A 89 -0.17 1.88 4.72
N ALA A 90 -0.65 0.76 5.20
CA ALA A 90 -0.14 0.09 6.39
C ALA A 90 0.83 -1.04 6.01
N GLN A 91 1.85 -1.21 6.85
CA GLN A 91 2.85 -2.27 6.72
C GLN A 91 2.75 -3.22 7.90
N ARG A 92 3.28 -4.43 7.76
CA ARG A 92 3.32 -5.40 8.87
C ARG A 92 4.09 -4.91 10.08
N THR A 93 4.97 -3.92 9.93
CA THR A 93 5.77 -3.34 11.02
C THR A 93 5.10 -2.16 11.72
N HIS A 94 3.95 -1.67 11.21
CA HIS A 94 3.29 -0.49 11.75
C HIS A 94 2.46 -0.82 13.00
N SER A 95 2.38 0.15 13.91
CA SER A 95 1.40 0.17 14.99
C SER A 95 0.07 0.67 14.47
N ILE A 96 -1.01 -0.05 14.79
CA ILE A 96 -2.36 0.25 14.32
C ILE A 96 -3.32 0.30 15.50
N ASP A 97 -4.16 1.32 15.50
CA ASP A 97 -5.19 1.58 16.48
C ASP A 97 -6.56 1.41 15.81
N TYR A 98 -7.34 0.42 16.24
CA TYR A 98 -8.65 0.13 15.67
C TYR A 98 -9.71 0.99 16.35
N HIS A 99 -10.56 1.65 15.56
CA HIS A 99 -11.56 2.55 16.11
C HIS A 99 -12.97 1.94 16.08
N CYS A 100 -13.39 1.42 14.93
CA CYS A 100 -14.70 0.81 14.72
C CYS A 100 -14.77 0.06 13.39
N TRP A 101 -15.82 -0.74 13.16
CA TRP A 101 -16.04 -1.46 11.89
C TRP A 101 -17.37 -1.09 11.21
N ARG A 102 -17.45 -1.34 9.90
CA ARG A 102 -18.68 -1.36 9.10
C ARG A 102 -18.62 -2.39 7.98
N ASP A 103 -19.79 -2.71 7.45
CA ASP A 103 -19.92 -3.47 6.21
C ASP A 103 -19.41 -2.65 5.00
N GLY A 104 -18.88 -3.36 4.02
CA GLY A 104 -18.31 -2.78 2.80
C GLY A 104 -18.18 -3.77 1.66
N ASP A 105 -17.31 -3.44 0.70
CA ASP A 105 -17.04 -4.33 -0.42
C ASP A 105 -16.47 -5.68 0.04
N ALA A 106 -16.89 -6.75 -0.62
CA ALA A 106 -16.35 -8.08 -0.39
C ALA A 106 -14.87 -8.15 -0.81
N VAL A 107 -14.00 -8.63 0.08
CA VAL A 107 -12.58 -8.86 -0.21
C VAL A 107 -12.25 -10.33 0.10
N THR A 108 -11.71 -11.03 -0.89
CA THR A 108 -11.31 -12.44 -0.73
C THR A 108 -9.79 -12.56 -0.62
N ARG A 109 -9.32 -13.22 0.43
CA ARG A 109 -7.91 -13.53 0.64
C ARG A 109 -7.76 -14.94 1.20
N ASN A 110 -6.81 -15.70 0.65
CA ASN A 110 -6.56 -17.10 1.04
C ASN A 110 -7.82 -17.98 1.02
N GLY A 111 -8.75 -17.73 0.09
CA GLY A 111 -10.00 -18.49 -0.03
C GLY A 111 -11.11 -18.10 0.96
N VAL A 112 -10.90 -17.08 1.79
CA VAL A 112 -11.92 -16.56 2.73
C VAL A 112 -12.37 -15.18 2.26
N THR A 113 -13.69 -14.98 2.20
CA THR A 113 -14.31 -13.70 1.84
C THR A 113 -14.74 -12.94 3.10
N TYR A 114 -14.33 -11.68 3.18
CA TYR A 114 -14.65 -10.76 4.26
C TYR A 114 -15.55 -9.65 3.70
N TYR A 115 -16.56 -9.25 4.48
CA TYR A 115 -17.50 -8.18 4.13
C TYR A 115 -17.35 -6.96 5.03
N THR A 116 -16.50 -7.05 6.05
CA THR A 116 -16.29 -6.02 7.06
C THR A 116 -14.96 -5.32 6.85
N TRP A 117 -14.97 -4.04 7.21
CA TRP A 117 -13.83 -3.14 7.14
C TRP A 117 -13.71 -2.41 8.47
N THR A 118 -12.48 -2.25 8.92
CA THR A 118 -12.16 -1.53 10.15
C THR A 118 -11.62 -0.14 9.81
N TYR A 119 -12.24 0.89 10.38
CA TYR A 119 -11.64 2.22 10.44
C TYR A 119 -10.56 2.21 11.54
N LEU A 120 -9.38 2.69 11.17
CA LEU A 120 -8.20 2.64 12.04
C LEU A 120 -7.29 3.84 11.83
N ARG A 121 -6.46 4.12 12.83
CA ARG A 121 -5.29 4.98 12.73
C ARG A 121 -4.03 4.14 12.67
N ASN A 122 -3.16 4.45 11.72
CA ASN A 122 -1.80 3.93 11.69
C ASN A 122 -0.91 4.91 12.47
N ASP A 123 -0.53 4.58 13.70
CA ASP A 123 0.23 5.50 14.56
C ASP A 123 1.67 5.71 14.09
N THR A 124 2.15 4.84 13.18
CA THR A 124 3.49 5.00 12.60
C THR A 124 3.53 6.10 11.54
N THR A 125 2.42 6.31 10.81
CA THR A 125 2.35 7.31 9.73
C THR A 125 1.29 8.38 9.96
N GLU A 126 0.54 8.29 11.05
CA GLU A 126 -0.62 9.13 11.41
C GLU A 126 -1.78 9.10 10.40
N VAL A 127 -1.73 8.20 9.42
CA VAL A 127 -2.79 8.04 8.41
C VAL A 127 -3.96 7.28 9.03
N GLN A 128 -5.17 7.79 8.79
CA GLN A 128 -6.41 7.13 9.15
C GLN A 128 -7.15 6.67 7.89
N GLY A 129 -7.92 5.60 8.02
CA GLY A 129 -8.76 5.10 6.94
C GLY A 129 -9.27 3.70 7.21
N TRP A 130 -9.98 3.18 6.21
CA TRP A 130 -10.61 1.88 6.19
C TRP A 130 -9.66 0.82 5.63
N VAL A 131 -9.51 -0.27 6.37
CA VAL A 131 -8.79 -1.46 5.92
C VAL A 131 -9.76 -2.64 5.99
N SER A 132 -9.79 -3.44 4.92
CA SER A 132 -10.60 -4.66 4.93
C SER A 132 -10.05 -5.62 5.97
N ASP A 133 -10.95 -6.23 6.73
CA ASP A 133 -10.59 -7.19 7.78
C ASP A 133 -9.86 -8.41 7.21
N ALA A 134 -9.96 -8.68 5.90
CA ALA A 134 -9.15 -9.68 5.20
C ALA A 134 -7.62 -9.49 5.39
N TYR A 135 -7.18 -8.26 5.70
CA TYR A 135 -5.77 -7.91 5.92
C TYR A 135 -5.41 -7.72 7.39
N LEU A 136 -6.35 -7.84 8.33
CA LEU A 136 -6.09 -7.62 9.75
C LEU A 136 -5.83 -8.94 10.46
N ALA A 137 -5.04 -8.91 11.53
CA ALA A 137 -4.82 -10.10 12.35
C ALA A 137 -6.06 -10.40 13.19
N SER A 138 -6.35 -11.69 13.36
CA SER A 138 -7.36 -12.13 14.32
C SER A 138 -6.85 -11.96 15.74
N ASN A 139 -7.72 -11.51 16.64
CA ASN A 139 -7.46 -11.51 18.08
C ASN A 139 -7.50 -12.94 18.65
N PRO A 140 -7.11 -13.17 19.92
CA PRO A 140 -7.16 -14.49 20.55
C PRO A 140 -8.55 -15.16 20.58
N ASN A 141 -9.62 -14.39 20.39
CA ASN A 141 -11.01 -14.87 20.31
C ASN A 141 -11.44 -15.19 18.85
N GLY A 142 -10.51 -15.13 17.89
CA GLY A 142 -10.77 -15.40 16.48
C GLY A 142 -11.46 -14.28 15.71
N THR A 143 -11.72 -13.12 16.34
CA THR A 143 -12.32 -11.97 15.66
C THR A 143 -11.25 -11.17 14.93
N THR A 144 -11.53 -10.78 13.70
CA THR A 144 -10.61 -9.97 12.89
C THR A 144 -11.14 -8.54 12.80
N GLY A 145 -10.26 -7.55 12.91
CA GLY A 145 -10.65 -6.14 12.91
C GLY A 145 -11.25 -5.65 14.23
N SER A 146 -11.88 -4.48 14.18
CA SER A 146 -12.59 -3.91 15.32
C SER A 146 -13.83 -4.73 15.68
N THR A 147 -14.23 -4.69 16.95
CA THR A 147 -15.47 -5.34 17.41
C THR A 147 -16.64 -4.41 17.63
N VAL A 148 -16.39 -3.10 17.59
CA VAL A 148 -17.42 -2.09 17.81
C VAL A 148 -17.86 -1.53 16.45
N HIS A 149 -19.14 -1.61 16.16
CA HIS A 149 -19.69 -1.03 14.94
C HIS A 149 -19.61 0.49 15.02
N CYS A 150 -19.25 1.17 13.93
CA CYS A 150 -19.17 2.62 13.94
C CYS A 150 -20.55 3.25 14.22
N ASP A 151 -20.58 4.33 14.98
CA ASP A 151 -21.75 5.21 15.04
C ASP A 151 -21.82 6.04 13.73
N ASP A 152 -23.02 6.37 13.27
CA ASP A 152 -23.26 7.23 12.09
C ASP A 152 -23.17 8.72 12.46
#